data_AF-A0A094LSL0-F1
#
_entry.id   AF-A0A094LSL0-F1
#
_cell.length_a   1.000
_cell.length_b   1.000
_cell.length_c   1.000
_cell.angle_alpha   90.00
_cell.angle_beta   90.00
_cell.angle_gamma   90.00
#
_symmetry.space_group_name_H-M   'P 1'
#
loop_
_entity.id
_entity.type
_entity.pdbx_description
1 polymer ?
#
loop_
_entity_poly.entity_id
_entity_poly.type
_entity_poly.pdbx_seq_one_letter_code
_entity_poly.pdbx_strand_id
1 'polypeptide(L)'
;AGGCCGSDVKQYVYGGWAWAWWCITDTQRISLEIMTLQPRCEDVETAEGVALTVTGVAQVKIMTEKELLAVACEQFLGKNVQDVKNVVLQTLEGHLRSILGTLTVEQIYQDRDQFAKLVREVAAPDVGRMGIEILSFTIKDVYDKVDYLSSLGKTQTAAVRRDADIGVAEAERDAGIREAECKKEMLDVKFMADTKIADSRRAFELQKAAFNEEVNMKTAEAQLAYELQSAREQQKIRQEEIEIEVVQRKKQIDVEEKEIIRMEKELIATVKRPAEAEAYRIQQIAEGEKVKQVLIAQAEAEKIRKLGEAEAFVIEAIGMAEAERMKLKAEALQKYGDAAQLALVLDALPEIAAKVAAPLSKVDEIVILSGESSSTTSEVNRLLAEIPASVRAITGVDLTKV
;
A
#
# COMPACT_ATOMS: atom_id res chain seq x y z
N ALA A 1 114.65 -74.23 23.25
CA ALA A 1 116.10 -74.33 23.56
C ALA A 1 116.58 -75.76 23.31
N GLY A 2 117.79 -75.96 22.78
CA GLY A 2 118.37 -77.29 22.62
C GLY A 2 119.90 -77.24 22.52
N GLY A 3 120.60 -77.90 23.46
CA GLY A 3 122.04 -78.15 23.38
C GLY A 3 122.92 -77.50 24.45
N CYS A 4 123.30 -78.31 25.47
CA CYS A 4 124.54 -78.34 26.28
C CYS A 4 125.24 -77.06 26.83
N CYS A 5 124.83 -75.84 26.50
CA CYS A 5 125.32 -74.60 27.13
C CYS A 5 124.12 -73.67 27.33
N GLY A 6 123.80 -73.39 28.59
CA GLY A 6 122.62 -72.60 28.98
C GLY A 6 122.73 -71.14 28.58
N SER A 7 122.35 -70.84 27.34
CA SER A 7 122.08 -69.49 26.87
C SER A 7 120.62 -69.14 27.13
N ASP A 8 120.34 -68.46 28.25
CA ASP A 8 119.04 -67.80 28.51
C ASP A 8 118.79 -66.59 27.60
N VAL A 9 119.68 -66.31 26.64
CA VAL A 9 119.55 -65.22 25.68
C VAL A 9 118.42 -65.50 24.69
N LYS A 10 117.23 -64.97 25.00
CA LYS A 10 116.10 -64.87 24.07
C LYS A 10 116.36 -63.74 23.08
N GLN A 11 116.45 -64.06 21.78
CA GLN A 11 116.58 -63.05 20.72
C GLN A 11 115.21 -62.81 20.06
N TYR A 12 114.64 -61.62 20.30
CA TYR A 12 113.42 -61.15 19.64
C TYR A 12 113.77 -60.42 18.35
N VAL A 13 113.13 -60.78 17.24
CA VAL A 13 113.33 -60.16 15.93
C VAL A 13 111.97 -59.81 15.33
N TYR A 14 111.72 -58.51 15.14
CA TYR A 14 110.51 -57.98 14.51
C TYR A 14 110.92 -57.17 13.27
N GLY A 15 110.48 -57.59 12.10
CA GLY A 15 111.01 -57.11 10.82
C GLY A 15 112.43 -57.62 10.52
N GLY A 16 112.80 -57.60 9.24
CA GLY A 16 114.10 -58.12 8.78
C GLY A 16 114.16 -59.66 8.74
N TRP A 17 115.39 -60.19 8.87
CA TRP A 17 115.69 -61.63 8.76
C TRP A 17 116.58 -62.09 9.91
N ALA A 18 116.45 -63.36 10.29
CA ALA A 18 117.27 -64.01 11.31
C ALA A 18 117.55 -65.45 10.91
N TRP A 19 118.74 -65.96 11.24
CA TRP A 19 119.16 -67.32 10.90
C TRP A 19 118.98 -68.24 12.11
N ALA A 20 118.10 -69.23 11.97
CA ALA A 20 117.91 -70.32 12.94
C ALA A 20 118.64 -71.59 12.50
N TRP A 21 119.29 -72.27 13.45
CA TRP A 21 119.99 -73.54 13.25
C TRP A 21 119.05 -74.70 13.60
N TRP A 22 118.71 -75.52 12.60
CA TRP A 22 117.66 -76.56 12.67
C TRP A 22 117.70 -77.47 13.90
N CYS A 23 118.89 -77.79 14.43
CA CYS A 23 119.06 -78.71 15.56
C CYS A 23 119.33 -78.02 16.92
N ILE A 24 119.41 -76.69 16.98
CA ILE A 24 119.91 -75.94 18.17
C ILE A 24 118.90 -74.88 18.63
N THR A 25 118.29 -74.15 17.68
CA THR A 25 117.36 -73.07 17.98
C THR A 25 115.91 -73.52 17.76
N ASP A 26 115.08 -73.36 18.78
CA ASP A 26 113.62 -73.41 18.63
C ASP A 26 113.14 -72.06 18.09
N THR A 27 112.24 -72.08 17.11
CA THR A 27 111.69 -70.87 16.48
C THR A 27 110.18 -70.88 16.53
N GLN A 28 109.63 -69.92 17.25
CA GLN A 28 108.20 -69.70 17.35
C GLN A 28 107.85 -68.32 16.79
N ARG A 29 106.66 -68.19 16.23
CA ARG A 29 106.20 -66.95 15.56
C ARG A 29 104.89 -66.50 16.20
N ILE A 30 104.74 -65.18 16.36
CA ILE A 30 103.52 -64.52 16.80
C ILE A 30 103.12 -63.48 15.74
N SER A 31 101.82 -63.33 15.46
CA SER A 31 101.36 -62.30 14.53
C SER A 31 101.35 -60.94 15.22
N LEU A 32 101.93 -59.93 14.56
CA LEU A 32 101.93 -58.53 14.98
C LEU A 32 100.84 -57.70 14.26
N GLU A 33 99.94 -58.37 13.55
CA GLU A 33 98.80 -57.76 12.86
C GLU A 33 97.76 -57.23 13.85
N ILE A 34 96.92 -56.30 13.38
CA ILE A 34 95.84 -55.74 14.19
C ILE A 34 94.77 -56.81 14.41
N MET A 35 94.44 -57.05 15.68
CA MET A 35 93.38 -57.97 16.08
C MET A 35 92.13 -57.18 16.45
N THR A 36 91.03 -57.42 15.74
CA THR A 36 89.70 -56.96 16.14
C THR A 36 89.11 -57.92 17.17
N LEU A 37 88.65 -57.37 18.29
CA LEU A 37 87.94 -58.03 19.38
C LEU A 37 86.55 -57.43 19.53
N GLN A 38 85.59 -58.20 20.03
CA GLN A 38 84.20 -57.80 20.23
C GLN A 38 83.76 -58.10 21.67
N PRO A 39 84.24 -57.33 22.67
CA PRO A 39 83.86 -57.53 24.06
C PRO A 39 82.35 -57.35 24.23
N ARG A 40 81.67 -58.38 24.74
CA ARG A 40 80.22 -58.40 24.92
C ARG A 40 79.90 -58.64 26.38
N CYS A 41 79.26 -57.66 27.01
CA CYS A 41 78.74 -57.80 28.35
C CYS A 41 77.23 -58.00 28.29
N GLU A 42 76.78 -59.19 28.71
CA GLU A 42 75.37 -59.51 28.87
C GLU A 42 74.92 -59.29 30.32
N ASP A 43 73.68 -58.81 30.44
CA ASP A 43 72.92 -58.74 31.70
C ASP A 43 73.70 -58.05 32.82
N VAL A 44 74.10 -56.81 32.57
CA VAL A 44 74.78 -55.97 33.56
C VAL A 44 73.81 -54.91 34.05
N GLU A 45 73.52 -54.93 35.34
CA GLU A 45 72.76 -53.87 36.01
C GLU A 45 73.59 -52.59 36.03
N THR A 46 73.00 -51.51 35.52
CA THR A 46 73.50 -50.13 35.67
C THR A 46 73.33 -49.63 37.11
N ALA A 47 73.86 -48.44 37.42
CA ALA A 47 73.69 -47.81 38.73
C ALA A 47 72.20 -47.63 39.15
N GLU A 48 71.27 -47.63 38.19
CA GLU A 48 69.82 -47.50 38.41
C GLU A 48 69.08 -48.85 38.38
N GLY A 49 69.80 -49.97 38.28
CA GLY A 49 69.21 -51.33 38.28
C GLY A 49 68.60 -51.77 36.94
N VAL A 50 68.79 -51.01 35.85
CA VAL A 50 68.37 -51.44 34.51
C VAL A 50 69.44 -52.35 33.91
N ALA A 51 69.04 -53.56 33.49
CA ALA A 51 69.93 -54.59 32.95
C ALA A 51 70.22 -54.37 31.46
N LEU A 52 71.42 -53.89 31.13
CA LEU A 52 71.85 -53.64 29.76
C LEU A 52 72.75 -54.76 29.21
N THR A 53 72.69 -54.92 27.89
CA THR A 53 73.60 -55.73 27.09
C THR A 53 74.36 -54.82 26.14
N VAL A 54 75.68 -54.72 26.31
CA VAL A 54 76.55 -53.81 25.55
C VAL A 54 77.56 -54.62 24.74
N THR A 55 77.69 -54.28 23.46
CA THR A 55 78.71 -54.84 22.56
C THR A 55 79.69 -53.74 22.17
N GLY A 56 80.94 -53.89 22.56
CA GLY A 56 82.05 -53.07 22.08
C GLY A 56 82.74 -53.66 20.85
N VAL A 57 83.52 -52.84 20.16
CA VAL A 57 84.54 -53.26 19.20
C VAL A 57 85.86 -52.63 19.62
N ALA A 58 86.86 -53.46 19.85
CA ALA A 58 88.20 -53.03 20.19
C ALA A 58 89.19 -53.47 19.10
N GLN A 59 90.06 -52.58 18.67
CA GLN A 59 91.19 -52.91 17.82
C GLN A 59 92.45 -52.86 18.67
N VAL A 60 93.11 -54.01 18.81
CA VAL A 60 94.32 -54.15 19.63
C VAL A 60 95.49 -54.64 18.78
N LYS A 61 96.71 -54.33 19.22
CA LYS A 61 97.94 -54.73 18.54
C LYS A 61 99.01 -55.04 19.58
N ILE A 62 99.90 -56.00 19.29
CA ILE A 62 101.07 -56.27 20.12
C ILE A 62 102.09 -55.13 19.94
N MET A 63 102.62 -54.62 21.06
CA MET A 63 103.60 -53.55 21.06
C MET A 63 104.96 -54.04 20.55
N THR A 64 105.63 -53.20 19.77
CA THR A 64 106.93 -53.52 19.13
C THR A 64 108.15 -53.04 19.91
N GLU A 65 107.95 -52.36 21.05
CA GLU A 65 109.05 -51.96 21.92
C GLU A 65 109.71 -53.17 22.57
N LYS A 66 111.05 -53.19 22.65
CA LYS A 66 111.81 -54.39 23.02
C LYS A 66 111.43 -54.99 24.39
N GLU A 67 111.08 -54.15 25.36
CA GLU A 67 110.70 -54.58 26.70
C GLU A 67 109.27 -55.16 26.72
N LEU A 68 108.30 -54.44 26.15
CA LEU A 68 106.90 -54.85 26.11
C LEU A 68 106.66 -56.05 25.17
N LEU A 69 107.43 -56.13 24.08
CA LEU A 69 107.44 -57.28 23.16
C LEU A 69 107.99 -58.54 23.85
N ALA A 70 108.97 -58.41 24.75
CA ALA A 70 109.46 -59.55 25.51
C ALA A 70 108.36 -60.11 26.43
N VAL A 71 107.60 -59.26 27.10
CA VAL A 71 106.46 -59.65 27.95
C VAL A 71 105.33 -60.28 27.12
N ALA A 72 104.96 -59.68 25.98
CA ALA A 72 103.98 -60.26 25.06
C ALA A 72 104.42 -61.65 24.55
N CYS A 73 105.68 -61.81 24.18
CA CYS A 73 106.23 -63.10 23.80
C CYS A 73 106.17 -64.09 24.98
N GLU A 74 106.64 -63.74 26.18
CA GLU A 74 106.58 -64.67 27.33
C GLU A 74 105.15 -65.13 27.66
N GLN A 75 104.15 -64.28 27.47
CA GLN A 75 102.75 -64.61 27.73
C GLN A 75 102.04 -65.37 26.59
N PHE A 76 102.45 -65.18 25.33
CA PHE A 76 101.69 -65.63 24.15
C PHE A 76 102.48 -66.48 23.13
N LEU A 77 103.80 -66.64 23.26
CA LEU A 77 104.58 -67.50 22.36
C LEU A 77 104.06 -68.95 22.41
N GLY A 78 103.84 -69.55 21.24
CA GLY A 78 103.33 -70.92 21.11
C GLY A 78 101.81 -71.08 21.30
N LYS A 79 101.07 -70.03 21.66
CA LYS A 79 99.59 -70.06 21.73
C LYS A 79 98.95 -69.78 20.36
N ASN A 80 97.72 -70.24 20.15
CA ASN A 80 96.96 -69.90 18.95
C ASN A 80 96.49 -68.44 19.03
N VAL A 81 96.34 -67.78 17.87
CA VAL A 81 95.81 -66.40 17.77
C VAL A 81 94.42 -66.29 18.41
N GLN A 82 93.61 -67.34 18.35
CA GLN A 82 92.32 -67.39 19.06
C GLN A 82 92.48 -67.33 20.59
N ASP A 83 93.46 -68.02 21.16
CA ASP A 83 93.71 -67.99 22.60
C ASP A 83 94.20 -66.61 23.05
N VAL A 84 95.10 -65.99 22.28
CA VAL A 84 95.55 -64.60 22.51
C VAL A 84 94.35 -63.65 22.51
N LYS A 85 93.47 -63.75 21.51
CA LYS A 85 92.24 -62.95 21.44
C LYS A 85 91.34 -63.17 22.66
N ASN A 86 91.14 -64.42 23.08
CA ASN A 86 90.27 -64.76 24.20
C ASN A 86 90.76 -64.18 25.53
N VAL A 87 92.07 -64.22 25.82
CA VAL A 87 92.59 -63.65 27.07
C VAL A 87 92.41 -62.13 27.10
N VAL A 88 92.69 -61.42 26.01
CA VAL A 88 92.50 -59.96 25.93
C VAL A 88 91.02 -59.59 25.96
N LEU A 89 90.17 -60.38 25.31
CA LEU A 89 88.71 -60.22 25.32
C LEU A 89 88.16 -60.26 26.75
N GLN A 90 88.57 -61.25 27.55
CA GLN A 90 88.13 -61.37 28.95
C GLN A 90 88.55 -60.17 29.81
N THR A 91 89.76 -59.63 29.62
CA THR A 91 90.21 -58.42 30.32
C THR A 91 89.34 -57.21 29.94
N LEU A 92 89.10 -57.00 28.65
CA LEU A 92 88.26 -55.90 28.15
C LEU A 92 86.80 -56.04 28.60
N GLU A 93 86.24 -57.25 28.63
CA GLU A 93 84.89 -57.53 29.15
C GLU A 93 84.79 -57.27 30.66
N GLY A 94 85.83 -57.59 31.43
CA GLY A 94 85.90 -57.27 32.86
C GLY A 94 85.81 -55.77 33.13
N HIS A 95 86.61 -54.96 32.44
CA HIS A 95 86.57 -53.50 32.57
C HIS A 95 85.25 -52.92 32.03
N LEU A 96 84.78 -53.38 30.86
CA LEU A 96 83.51 -52.94 30.29
C LEU A 96 82.34 -53.19 31.26
N ARG A 97 82.27 -54.38 31.87
CA ARG A 97 81.27 -54.73 32.90
C ARG A 97 81.40 -53.84 34.13
N SER A 98 82.62 -53.58 34.59
CA SER A 98 82.87 -52.75 35.78
C SER A 98 82.46 -51.29 35.61
N ILE A 99 82.67 -50.68 34.43
CA ILE A 99 82.28 -49.28 34.18
C ILE A 99 80.79 -49.17 33.88
N LEU A 100 80.19 -50.17 33.22
CA LEU A 100 78.75 -50.19 32.95
C LEU A 100 77.94 -50.15 34.27
N GLY A 101 78.38 -50.88 35.30
CA GLY A 101 77.75 -50.85 36.62
C GLY A 101 77.87 -49.54 37.42
N THR A 102 78.72 -48.59 37.01
CA THR A 102 78.89 -47.30 37.70
C THR A 102 78.16 -46.13 37.03
N LEU A 103 77.65 -46.29 35.80
CA LEU A 103 76.98 -45.25 35.03
C LEU A 103 75.47 -45.48 34.96
N THR A 104 74.71 -44.41 34.67
CA THR A 104 73.27 -44.52 34.37
C THR A 104 73.04 -44.85 32.89
N VAL A 105 71.83 -45.31 32.56
CA VAL A 105 71.44 -45.68 31.19
C VAL A 105 71.53 -44.48 30.25
N GLU A 106 71.11 -43.31 30.72
CA GLU A 106 71.06 -42.05 29.98
C GLU A 106 72.47 -41.59 29.60
N GLN A 107 73.44 -41.68 30.52
CA GLN A 107 74.84 -41.32 30.27
C GLN A 107 75.46 -42.22 29.20
N ILE A 108 75.22 -43.54 29.28
CA ILE A 108 75.69 -44.53 28.30
C ILE A 108 75.06 -44.26 26.92
N TYR A 109 73.79 -43.83 26.87
CA TYR A 109 73.07 -43.60 25.63
C TYR A 109 73.40 -42.25 24.97
N GLN A 110 73.52 -41.18 25.75
CA GLN A 110 73.81 -39.81 25.27
C GLN A 110 75.27 -39.70 24.80
N ASP A 111 76.25 -40.07 25.62
CA ASP A 111 77.68 -39.80 25.38
C ASP A 111 78.50 -41.10 25.23
N ARG A 112 78.13 -41.89 24.21
CA ARG A 112 78.79 -43.18 23.87
C ARG A 112 80.30 -43.07 23.71
N ASP A 113 80.79 -41.96 23.13
CA ASP A 113 82.22 -41.70 22.93
C ASP A 113 82.97 -41.41 24.24
N GLN A 114 82.32 -40.78 25.22
CA GLN A 114 82.90 -40.55 26.54
C GLN A 114 83.00 -41.88 27.31
N PHE A 115 81.94 -42.69 27.29
CA PHE A 115 81.97 -44.03 27.86
C PHE A 115 83.06 -44.92 27.21
N ALA A 116 83.19 -44.88 25.88
CA ALA A 116 84.25 -45.60 25.15
C ALA A 116 85.68 -45.17 25.57
N LYS A 117 85.90 -43.86 25.79
CA LYS A 117 87.18 -43.34 26.30
C LYS A 117 87.47 -43.82 27.71
N LEU A 118 86.50 -43.78 28.62
CA LEU A 118 86.66 -44.25 30.00
C LEU A 118 87.04 -45.74 30.06
N VAL A 119 86.38 -46.59 29.27
CA VAL A 119 86.73 -48.03 29.19
C VAL A 119 88.15 -48.23 28.64
N ARG A 120 88.56 -47.44 27.64
CA ARG A 120 89.94 -47.47 27.13
C ARG A 120 90.96 -47.04 28.18
N GLU A 121 90.74 -45.93 28.88
CA GLU A 121 91.67 -45.40 29.88
C GLU A 121 91.89 -46.37 31.05
N VAL A 122 90.82 -47.01 31.53
CA VAL A 122 90.89 -47.99 32.63
C VAL A 122 91.52 -49.32 32.18
N ALA A 123 91.24 -49.79 30.96
CA ALA A 123 91.77 -51.06 30.46
C ALA A 123 93.21 -50.97 29.91
N ALA A 124 93.64 -49.81 29.41
CA ALA A 124 94.96 -49.59 28.81
C ALA A 124 96.15 -50.06 29.68
N PRO A 125 96.25 -49.76 31.00
CA PRO A 125 97.37 -50.23 31.81
C PRO A 125 97.40 -51.75 31.96
N ASP A 126 96.25 -52.42 32.06
CA ASP A 126 96.19 -53.86 32.30
C ASP A 126 96.48 -54.69 31.05
N VAL A 127 96.01 -54.27 29.87
CA VAL A 127 96.47 -54.89 28.60
C VAL A 127 97.91 -54.49 28.25
N GLY A 128 98.35 -53.30 28.68
CA GLY A 128 99.73 -52.84 28.54
C GLY A 128 100.73 -53.73 29.28
N ARG A 129 100.37 -54.22 30.49
CA ARG A 129 101.13 -55.24 31.24
C ARG A 129 101.26 -56.58 30.50
N MET A 130 100.43 -56.85 29.49
CA MET A 130 100.52 -58.02 28.61
C MET A 130 101.31 -57.75 27.33
N GLY A 131 101.87 -56.55 27.17
CA GLY A 131 102.55 -56.10 25.95
C GLY A 131 101.61 -55.79 24.78
N ILE A 132 100.34 -55.45 25.06
CA ILE A 132 99.30 -55.16 24.05
C ILE A 132 98.79 -53.73 24.19
N GLU A 133 98.65 -53.04 23.07
CA GLU A 133 98.11 -51.69 22.96
C GLU A 133 96.68 -51.70 22.40
N ILE A 134 95.80 -50.88 22.97
CA ILE A 134 94.47 -50.59 22.41
C ILE A 134 94.62 -49.43 21.42
N LEU A 135 94.46 -49.70 20.12
CA LEU A 135 94.49 -48.67 19.08
C LEU A 135 93.20 -47.84 19.09
N SER A 136 92.07 -48.53 19.17
CA SER A 136 90.73 -47.93 19.21
C SER A 136 89.76 -48.80 20.01
N PHE A 137 88.80 -48.15 20.67
CA PHE A 137 87.68 -48.79 21.36
C PHE A 137 86.43 -47.97 21.03
N THR A 138 85.40 -48.63 20.52
CA THR A 138 84.11 -48.01 20.20
C THR A 138 82.96 -48.88 20.67
N ILE A 139 81.85 -48.26 21.09
CA ILE A 139 80.62 -49.00 21.35
C ILE A 139 79.92 -49.25 20.02
N LYS A 140 79.58 -50.52 19.76
CA LYS A 140 78.84 -50.93 18.57
C LYS A 140 77.34 -50.81 18.83
N ASP A 141 76.85 -51.58 19.80
CA ASP A 141 75.43 -51.70 20.11
C ASP A 141 75.18 -51.67 21.63
N VAL A 142 74.04 -51.09 22.03
CA VAL A 142 73.51 -51.09 23.40
C VAL A 142 72.05 -51.53 23.32
N TYR A 143 71.72 -52.61 24.00
CA TYR A 143 70.38 -53.17 24.07
C TYR A 143 69.93 -53.35 25.52
N ASP A 144 68.63 -53.28 25.74
CA ASP A 144 67.97 -53.55 27.02
C ASP A 144 67.01 -54.74 26.84
N LYS A 145 66.79 -55.53 27.89
CA LYS A 145 65.78 -56.59 27.93
C LYS A 145 64.37 -56.08 28.25
N VAL A 146 64.25 -54.93 28.91
CA VAL A 146 63.00 -54.44 29.55
C VAL A 146 62.31 -53.33 28.73
N ASP A 147 62.83 -52.97 27.55
CA ASP A 147 62.30 -51.93 26.66
C ASP A 147 62.24 -50.51 27.29
N TYR A 148 63.06 -50.25 28.31
CA TYR A 148 63.24 -48.95 28.97
C TYR A 148 63.70 -47.88 27.98
N LEU A 149 64.69 -48.21 27.13
CA LEU A 149 65.23 -47.30 26.12
C LEU A 149 64.18 -46.84 25.08
N SER A 150 63.29 -47.73 24.62
CA SER A 150 62.25 -47.30 23.67
C SER A 150 61.13 -46.53 24.38
N SER A 151 60.87 -46.83 25.65
CA SER A 151 59.94 -46.07 26.50
C SER A 151 60.41 -44.63 26.71
N LEU A 152 61.71 -44.42 26.96
CA LEU A 152 62.33 -43.09 26.99
C LEU A 152 62.22 -42.39 25.62
N GLY A 153 62.48 -43.09 24.52
CA GLY A 153 62.30 -42.54 23.17
C GLY A 153 60.85 -42.11 22.88
N LYS A 154 59.86 -42.90 23.32
CA LYS A 154 58.42 -42.60 23.18
C LYS A 154 58.03 -41.34 23.97
N THR A 155 58.52 -41.14 25.20
CA THR A 155 58.21 -39.94 26.00
C THR A 155 58.81 -38.67 25.38
N GLN A 156 60.06 -38.72 24.92
CA GLN A 156 60.70 -37.59 24.24
C GLN A 156 59.99 -37.24 22.93
N THR A 157 59.63 -38.24 22.12
CA THR A 157 58.88 -38.03 20.87
C THR A 157 57.49 -37.42 21.14
N ALA A 158 56.82 -37.85 22.21
CA ALA A 158 55.53 -37.29 22.62
C ALA A 158 55.65 -35.85 23.15
N ALA A 159 56.75 -35.49 23.81
CA ALA A 159 57.02 -34.11 24.23
C ALA A 159 57.25 -33.19 23.02
N VAL A 160 58.18 -33.53 22.14
CA VAL A 160 58.48 -32.76 20.92
C VAL A 160 57.23 -32.60 20.04
N ARG A 161 56.40 -33.65 19.94
CA ARG A 161 55.13 -33.57 19.21
C ARG A 161 54.13 -32.63 19.87
N ARG A 162 53.97 -32.69 21.19
CA ARG A 162 53.09 -31.76 21.93
C ARG A 162 53.50 -30.31 21.73
N ASP A 163 54.79 -30.03 21.81
CA ASP A 163 55.33 -28.67 21.68
C ASP A 163 55.18 -28.15 20.25
N ALA A 164 55.33 -29.03 19.25
CA ALA A 164 55.02 -28.72 17.85
C ALA A 164 53.51 -28.47 17.62
N ASP A 165 52.62 -29.30 18.19
CA ASP A 165 51.17 -29.15 18.10
C ASP A 165 50.71 -27.83 18.77
N ILE A 166 51.32 -27.43 19.89
CA ILE A 166 51.12 -26.12 20.53
C ILE A 166 51.56 -24.98 19.60
N GLY A 167 52.76 -25.06 19.03
CA GLY A 167 53.26 -24.03 18.11
C GLY A 167 52.40 -23.85 16.85
N VAL A 168 51.83 -24.94 16.32
CA VAL A 168 50.85 -24.87 15.22
C VAL A 168 49.56 -24.19 15.67
N ALA A 169 49.00 -24.57 16.83
CA ALA A 169 47.77 -23.99 17.35
C ALA A 169 47.89 -22.48 17.65
N GLU A 170 49.04 -22.04 18.18
CA GLU A 170 49.33 -20.61 18.38
C GLU A 170 49.44 -19.85 17.06
N ALA A 171 50.14 -20.43 16.06
CA ALA A 171 50.25 -19.84 14.73
C ALA A 171 48.90 -19.72 14.01
N GLU A 172 48.05 -20.75 14.08
CA GLU A 172 46.69 -20.74 13.52
C GLU A 172 45.81 -19.70 14.22
N ARG A 173 45.86 -19.61 15.55
CA ARG A 173 45.14 -18.58 16.32
C ARG A 173 45.55 -17.18 15.89
N ASP A 174 46.84 -16.91 15.79
CA ASP A 174 47.37 -15.57 15.47
C ASP A 174 47.18 -15.20 13.99
N ALA A 175 47.10 -16.19 13.11
CA ALA A 175 46.65 -16.01 11.72
C ALA A 175 45.15 -15.69 11.67
N GLY A 176 44.32 -16.44 12.42
CA GLY A 176 42.87 -16.24 12.48
C GLY A 176 42.46 -14.89 13.07
N ILE A 177 43.17 -14.39 14.09
CA ILE A 177 42.96 -13.03 14.63
C ILE A 177 43.23 -11.97 13.55
N ARG A 178 44.40 -12.03 12.89
CA ARG A 178 44.73 -11.09 11.80
C ARG A 178 43.78 -11.19 10.62
N GLU A 179 43.32 -12.39 10.26
CA GLU A 179 42.32 -12.56 9.20
C GLU A 179 40.96 -11.94 9.60
N ALA A 180 40.54 -12.08 10.86
CA ALA A 180 39.32 -11.47 11.37
C ALA A 180 39.41 -9.94 11.43
N GLU A 181 40.55 -9.38 11.84
CA GLU A 181 40.82 -7.94 11.81
C GLU A 181 40.80 -7.39 10.38
N CYS A 182 41.57 -7.98 9.46
CA CYS A 182 41.56 -7.61 8.04
C CYS A 182 40.16 -7.72 7.40
N LYS A 183 39.38 -8.75 7.75
CA LYS A 183 37.98 -8.89 7.29
C LYS A 183 37.09 -7.79 7.85
N LYS A 184 37.25 -7.41 9.12
CA LYS A 184 36.49 -6.32 9.74
C LYS A 184 36.79 -4.99 9.05
N GLU A 185 38.06 -4.66 8.87
CA GLU A 185 38.48 -3.43 8.17
C GLU A 185 37.99 -3.40 6.72
N MET A 186 38.09 -4.52 6.00
CA MET A 186 37.54 -4.66 4.64
C MET A 186 36.04 -4.41 4.60
N LEU A 187 35.29 -4.98 5.55
CA LEU A 187 33.84 -4.80 5.65
C LEU A 187 33.46 -3.37 6.02
N ASP A 188 34.15 -2.74 6.96
CA ASP A 188 33.92 -1.34 7.33
C ASP A 188 34.15 -0.40 6.14
N VAL A 189 35.25 -0.57 5.40
CA VAL A 189 35.52 0.19 4.16
C VAL A 189 34.45 -0.08 3.09
N LYS A 190 34.02 -1.33 2.93
CA LYS A 190 32.96 -1.69 1.99
C LYS A 190 31.62 -1.06 2.37
N PHE A 191 31.20 -1.14 3.62
CA PHE A 191 29.96 -0.52 4.08
C PHE A 191 30.01 1.00 3.93
N MET A 192 31.14 1.65 4.22
CA MET A 192 31.31 3.09 3.96
C MET A 192 31.19 3.44 2.46
N ALA A 193 31.67 2.58 1.55
CA ALA A 193 31.50 2.76 0.11
C ALA A 193 30.04 2.54 -0.32
N ASP A 194 29.42 1.45 0.14
CA ASP A 194 28.02 1.10 -0.16
C ASP A 194 27.05 2.18 0.35
N THR A 195 27.29 2.75 1.54
CA THR A 195 26.51 3.90 2.07
C THR A 195 26.64 5.12 1.16
N LYS A 196 27.86 5.51 0.74
CA LYS A 196 28.06 6.64 -0.18
C LYS A 196 27.39 6.42 -1.54
N ILE A 197 27.37 5.19 -2.05
CA ILE A 197 26.67 4.83 -3.28
C ILE A 197 25.15 4.95 -3.08
N ALA A 198 24.62 4.44 -1.96
CA ALA A 198 23.21 4.53 -1.63
C ALA A 198 22.73 5.99 -1.45
N ASP A 199 23.50 6.83 -0.76
CA ASP A 199 23.21 8.26 -0.60
C ASP A 199 23.24 9.00 -1.94
N SER A 200 24.26 8.75 -2.76
CA SER A 200 24.37 9.33 -4.11
C SER A 200 23.20 8.93 -5.00
N ARG A 201 22.81 7.66 -4.95
CA ARG A 201 21.66 7.12 -5.67
C ARG A 201 20.34 7.73 -5.19
N ARG A 202 20.14 7.84 -3.88
CA ARG A 202 18.96 8.49 -3.28
C ARG A 202 18.87 9.96 -3.68
N ALA A 203 19.98 10.70 -3.67
CA ALA A 203 20.02 12.08 -4.13
C ALA A 203 19.65 12.21 -5.62
N PHE A 204 20.17 11.33 -6.47
CA PHE A 204 19.81 11.28 -7.89
C PHE A 204 18.32 10.92 -8.12
N GLU A 205 17.79 9.93 -7.40
CA GLU A 205 16.39 9.52 -7.50
C GLU A 205 15.43 10.64 -7.00
N LEU A 206 15.81 11.39 -5.95
CA LEU A 206 15.07 12.58 -5.50
C LEU A 206 15.10 13.71 -6.54
N GLN A 207 16.25 14.03 -7.13
CA GLN A 207 16.34 15.03 -8.20
C GLN A 207 15.50 14.62 -9.42
N LYS A 208 15.56 13.34 -9.82
CA LYS A 208 14.73 12.80 -10.92
C LYS A 208 13.24 12.88 -10.60
N ALA A 209 12.84 12.62 -9.37
CA ALA A 209 11.45 12.77 -8.94
C ALA A 209 10.98 14.23 -9.02
N ALA A 210 11.80 15.18 -8.54
CA ALA A 210 11.50 16.61 -8.62
C ALA A 210 11.38 17.12 -10.07
N PHE A 211 12.30 16.73 -10.96
CA PHE A 211 12.20 17.07 -12.39
C PHE A 211 10.97 16.43 -13.06
N ASN A 212 10.62 15.20 -12.70
CA ASN A 212 9.40 14.56 -13.21
C ASN A 212 8.14 15.28 -12.71
N GLU A 213 8.12 15.74 -11.46
CA GLU A 213 7.02 16.55 -10.90
C GLU A 213 6.88 17.88 -11.64
N GLU A 214 7.99 18.59 -11.88
CA GLU A 214 8.01 19.83 -12.66
C GLU A 214 7.54 19.62 -14.10
N VAL A 215 8.03 18.58 -14.79
CA VAL A 215 7.58 18.21 -16.13
C VAL A 215 6.09 17.85 -16.14
N ASN A 216 5.61 17.08 -15.18
CA ASN A 216 4.19 16.71 -15.07
C ASN A 216 3.28 17.92 -14.78
N MET A 217 3.76 18.88 -13.99
CA MET A 217 3.05 20.13 -13.76
C MET A 217 2.95 20.94 -15.05
N LYS A 218 4.05 21.07 -15.80
CA LYS A 218 4.07 21.79 -17.09
C LYS A 218 3.25 21.10 -18.19
N THR A 219 3.21 19.77 -18.23
CA THR A 219 2.35 19.03 -19.18
C THR A 219 0.87 19.12 -18.79
N ALA A 220 0.52 19.08 -17.50
CA ALA A 220 -0.84 19.32 -17.03
C ALA A 220 -1.31 20.75 -17.31
N GLU A 221 -0.48 21.77 -17.08
CA GLU A 221 -0.74 23.15 -17.49
C GLU A 221 -0.98 23.26 -19.00
N ALA A 222 -0.15 22.60 -19.82
CA ALA A 222 -0.29 22.61 -21.27
C ALA A 222 -1.55 21.89 -21.76
N GLN A 223 -1.94 20.77 -21.13
CA GLN A 223 -3.19 20.06 -21.41
C GLN A 223 -4.40 20.90 -21.05
N LEU A 224 -4.43 21.49 -19.85
CA LEU A 224 -5.50 22.41 -19.42
C LEU A 224 -5.60 23.64 -20.33
N ALA A 225 -4.48 24.19 -20.79
CA ALA A 225 -4.47 25.29 -21.75
C ALA A 225 -5.03 24.86 -23.12
N TYR A 226 -4.71 23.66 -23.59
CA TYR A 226 -5.25 23.11 -24.83
C TYR A 226 -6.76 22.83 -24.75
N GLU A 227 -7.21 22.20 -23.66
CA GLU A 227 -8.63 21.95 -23.38
C GLU A 227 -9.42 23.26 -23.23
N LEU A 228 -8.87 24.26 -22.54
CA LEU A 228 -9.50 25.58 -22.42
C LEU A 228 -9.62 26.27 -23.78
N GLN A 229 -8.63 26.14 -24.66
CA GLN A 229 -8.73 26.68 -26.02
C GLN A 229 -9.73 25.91 -26.88
N SER A 230 -9.78 24.58 -26.80
CA SER A 230 -10.77 23.79 -27.54
C SER A 230 -12.21 24.08 -27.07
N ALA A 231 -12.43 24.25 -25.77
CA ALA A 231 -13.71 24.66 -25.20
C ALA A 231 -14.11 26.08 -25.61
N ARG A 232 -13.16 27.03 -25.66
CA ARG A 232 -13.40 28.38 -26.19
C ARG A 232 -13.79 28.35 -27.67
N GLU A 233 -13.13 27.54 -28.49
CA GLU A 233 -13.47 27.44 -29.91
C GLU A 233 -14.82 26.76 -30.12
N GLN A 234 -15.14 25.70 -29.37
CA GLN A 234 -16.48 25.11 -29.35
C GLN A 234 -17.55 26.10 -28.90
N GLN A 235 -17.25 27.00 -27.95
CA GLN A 235 -18.17 28.05 -27.53
C GLN A 235 -18.43 29.06 -28.66
N LYS A 236 -17.41 29.46 -29.43
CA LYS A 236 -17.59 30.31 -30.61
C LYS A 236 -18.41 29.60 -31.70
N ILE A 237 -18.06 28.35 -32.03
CA ILE A 237 -18.79 27.55 -33.03
C ILE A 237 -20.27 27.46 -32.63
N ARG A 238 -20.58 27.19 -31.35
CA ARG A 238 -21.96 27.17 -30.85
C ARG A 238 -22.64 28.55 -30.93
N GLN A 239 -21.92 29.65 -30.74
CA GLN A 239 -22.47 31.00 -30.92
C GLN A 239 -22.85 31.24 -32.39
N GLU A 240 -21.99 30.86 -33.35
CA GLU A 240 -22.30 30.93 -34.78
C GLU A 240 -23.44 29.99 -35.19
N GLU A 241 -23.48 28.76 -34.65
CA GLU A 241 -24.59 27.81 -34.85
C GLU A 241 -25.94 28.39 -34.39
N ILE A 242 -25.97 29.01 -33.21
CA ILE A 242 -27.17 29.68 -32.68
C ILE A 242 -27.56 30.88 -33.56
N GLU A 243 -26.60 31.67 -34.05
CA GLU A 243 -26.89 32.77 -34.98
C GLU A 243 -27.49 32.25 -36.30
N ILE A 244 -26.96 31.15 -36.84
CA ILE A 244 -27.55 30.45 -38.00
C ILE A 244 -28.96 29.95 -37.70
N GLU A 245 -29.22 29.33 -36.53
CA GLU A 245 -30.56 28.89 -36.13
C GLU A 245 -31.53 30.08 -36.01
N VAL A 246 -31.11 31.20 -35.42
CA VAL A 246 -31.93 32.43 -35.33
C VAL A 246 -32.24 32.99 -36.71
N VAL A 247 -31.29 32.98 -37.65
CA VAL A 247 -31.54 33.40 -39.04
C VAL A 247 -32.49 32.42 -39.77
N GLN A 248 -32.37 31.11 -39.54
CA GLN A 248 -33.30 30.11 -40.08
C GLN A 248 -34.71 30.28 -39.51
N ARG A 249 -34.87 30.42 -38.19
CA ARG A 249 -36.17 30.62 -37.54
C ARG A 249 -36.82 31.94 -37.95
N LYS A 250 -36.04 33.03 -38.10
CA LYS A 250 -36.55 34.29 -38.68
C LYS A 250 -37.09 34.08 -40.10
N LYS A 251 -36.35 33.36 -40.96
CA LYS A 251 -36.83 33.04 -42.32
C LYS A 251 -38.07 32.14 -42.33
N GLN A 252 -38.23 31.24 -41.34
CA GLN A 252 -39.45 30.46 -41.18
C GLN A 252 -40.63 31.36 -40.80
N ILE A 253 -40.47 32.24 -39.82
CA ILE A 253 -41.49 33.24 -39.44
C ILE A 253 -41.84 34.13 -40.64
N ASP A 254 -40.85 34.64 -41.40
CA ASP A 254 -41.07 35.43 -42.63
C ASP A 254 -41.84 34.68 -43.73
N VAL A 255 -41.83 33.34 -43.72
CA VAL A 255 -42.60 32.49 -44.64
C VAL A 255 -43.99 32.24 -44.07
N GLU A 256 -44.12 31.87 -42.79
CA GLU A 256 -45.39 31.69 -42.09
C GLU A 256 -46.24 32.96 -42.11
N GLU A 257 -45.67 34.15 -41.88
CA GLU A 257 -46.37 35.44 -42.02
C GLU A 257 -46.91 35.65 -43.44
N LYS A 258 -46.13 35.28 -44.47
CA LYS A 258 -46.59 35.38 -45.87
C LYS A 258 -47.68 34.36 -46.19
N GLU A 259 -47.62 33.16 -45.61
CA GLU A 259 -48.68 32.16 -45.73
C GLU A 259 -49.96 32.61 -45.00
N ILE A 260 -49.85 33.19 -43.81
CA ILE A 260 -50.97 33.82 -43.09
C ILE A 260 -51.60 34.92 -43.93
N ILE A 261 -50.81 35.82 -44.54
CA ILE A 261 -51.33 36.87 -45.43
C ILE A 261 -52.01 36.29 -46.68
N ARG A 262 -51.51 35.17 -47.22
CA ARG A 262 -52.15 34.47 -48.35
C ARG A 262 -53.49 33.85 -47.93
N MET A 263 -53.49 33.14 -46.80
CA MET A 263 -54.66 32.49 -46.22
C MET A 263 -55.72 33.50 -45.76
N GLU A 264 -55.33 34.65 -45.21
CA GLU A 264 -56.26 35.73 -44.88
C GLU A 264 -56.95 36.27 -46.14
N LYS A 265 -56.21 36.46 -47.24
CA LYS A 265 -56.79 36.88 -48.53
C LYS A 265 -57.73 35.82 -49.12
N GLU A 266 -57.39 34.54 -49.00
CA GLU A 266 -58.27 33.43 -49.39
C GLU A 266 -59.55 33.39 -48.52
N LEU A 267 -59.43 33.60 -47.21
CA LEU A 267 -60.56 33.62 -46.26
C LEU A 267 -61.46 34.84 -46.44
N ILE A 268 -60.88 36.01 -46.73
CA ILE A 268 -61.62 37.22 -47.11
C ILE A 268 -62.43 36.94 -48.38
N ALA A 269 -61.81 36.37 -49.40
CA ALA A 269 -62.48 36.06 -50.66
C ALA A 269 -63.59 34.99 -50.52
N THR A 270 -63.36 33.96 -49.72
CA THR A 270 -64.21 32.75 -49.66
C THR A 270 -65.29 32.82 -48.59
N VAL A 271 -65.02 33.47 -47.45
CA VAL A 271 -65.94 33.49 -46.29
C VAL A 271 -66.51 34.89 -46.06
N LYS A 272 -65.67 35.92 -45.96
CA LYS A 272 -66.18 37.29 -45.68
C LYS A 272 -67.02 37.84 -46.82
N ARG A 273 -66.53 37.79 -48.08
CA ARG A 273 -67.27 38.39 -49.20
C ARG A 273 -68.67 37.78 -49.44
N PRO A 274 -68.89 36.45 -49.35
CA PRO A 274 -70.24 35.89 -49.38
C PRO A 274 -71.06 36.27 -48.13
N ALA A 275 -70.48 36.26 -46.93
CA ALA A 275 -71.19 36.65 -45.71
C ALA A 275 -71.60 38.14 -45.70
N GLU A 276 -70.77 39.03 -46.23
CA GLU A 276 -71.08 40.46 -46.42
C GLU A 276 -72.19 40.66 -47.47
N ALA A 277 -72.17 39.91 -48.57
CA ALA A 277 -73.24 39.93 -49.58
C ALA A 277 -74.58 39.42 -49.00
N GLU A 278 -74.54 38.35 -48.20
CA GLU A 278 -75.71 37.77 -47.54
C GLU A 278 -76.27 38.71 -46.45
N ALA A 279 -75.39 39.32 -45.64
CA ALA A 279 -75.76 40.31 -44.65
C ALA A 279 -76.39 41.56 -45.28
N TYR A 280 -75.84 42.05 -46.39
CA TYR A 280 -76.40 43.16 -47.15
C TYR A 280 -77.78 42.81 -47.74
N ARG A 281 -77.96 41.59 -48.26
CA ARG A 281 -79.25 41.08 -48.74
C ARG A 281 -80.30 41.07 -47.61
N ILE A 282 -79.92 40.59 -46.42
CA ILE A 282 -80.81 40.54 -45.25
C ILE A 282 -81.14 41.95 -44.75
N GLN A 283 -80.17 42.87 -44.70
CA GLN A 283 -80.42 44.28 -44.35
C GLN A 283 -81.40 44.96 -45.31
N GLN A 284 -81.25 44.79 -46.62
CA GLN A 284 -82.16 45.36 -47.62
C GLN A 284 -83.59 44.80 -47.49
N ILE A 285 -83.74 43.50 -47.16
CA ILE A 285 -85.06 42.90 -46.88
C ILE A 285 -85.67 43.50 -45.61
N ALA A 286 -84.93 43.56 -44.51
CA ALA A 286 -85.40 44.10 -43.24
C ALA A 286 -85.73 45.61 -43.32
N GLU A 287 -84.96 46.37 -44.10
CA GLU A 287 -85.21 47.79 -44.35
C GLU A 287 -86.46 48.00 -45.22
N GLY A 288 -86.68 47.14 -46.23
CA GLY A 288 -87.94 47.09 -46.99
C GLY A 288 -89.16 46.76 -46.12
N GLU A 289 -89.04 45.81 -45.20
CA GLU A 289 -90.11 45.49 -44.24
C GLU A 289 -90.38 46.65 -43.27
N LYS A 290 -89.33 47.31 -42.77
CA LYS A 290 -89.46 48.50 -41.91
C LYS A 290 -90.17 49.65 -42.64
N VAL A 291 -89.80 49.94 -43.89
CA VAL A 291 -90.47 50.96 -44.72
C VAL A 291 -91.94 50.59 -44.96
N LYS A 292 -92.23 49.31 -45.23
CA LYS A 292 -93.61 48.81 -45.38
C LYS A 292 -94.44 49.01 -44.10
N GLN A 293 -93.90 48.72 -42.92
CA GLN A 293 -94.61 48.94 -41.65
C GLN A 293 -94.85 50.43 -41.38
N VAL A 294 -93.86 51.30 -41.64
CA VAL A 294 -94.01 52.76 -41.48
C VAL A 294 -95.11 53.31 -42.40
N LEU A 295 -95.17 52.87 -43.66
CA LEU A 295 -96.20 53.28 -44.62
C LEU A 295 -97.60 52.83 -44.19
N ILE A 296 -97.75 51.61 -43.66
CA ILE A 296 -99.04 51.12 -43.12
C ILE A 296 -99.48 51.97 -41.93
N ALA A 297 -98.58 52.22 -40.97
CA ALA A 297 -98.89 53.06 -39.80
C ALA A 297 -99.23 54.51 -40.17
N GLN A 298 -98.58 55.08 -41.19
CA GLN A 298 -98.92 56.41 -41.72
C GLN A 298 -100.30 56.44 -42.38
N ALA A 299 -100.65 55.41 -43.17
CA ALA A 299 -101.98 55.30 -43.80
C ALA A 299 -103.11 55.14 -42.76
N GLU A 300 -102.88 54.39 -41.68
CA GLU A 300 -103.82 54.28 -40.56
C GLU A 300 -103.96 55.60 -39.80
N ALA A 301 -102.86 56.31 -39.55
CA ALA A 301 -102.89 57.63 -38.92
C ALA A 301 -103.66 58.68 -39.75
N GLU A 302 -103.47 58.73 -41.07
CA GLU A 302 -104.24 59.62 -41.95
C GLU A 302 -105.73 59.27 -41.98
N LYS A 303 -106.08 57.97 -41.96
CA LYS A 303 -107.47 57.50 -41.89
C LYS A 303 -108.15 57.97 -40.61
N ILE A 304 -107.47 57.86 -39.46
CA ILE A 304 -107.99 58.33 -38.16
C ILE A 304 -108.13 59.86 -38.18
N ARG A 305 -107.15 60.61 -38.70
CA ARG A 305 -107.22 62.07 -38.76
C ARG A 305 -108.42 62.55 -39.58
N LYS A 306 -108.67 61.96 -40.76
CA LYS A 306 -109.82 62.34 -41.61
C LYS A 306 -111.18 61.97 -41.00
N LEU A 307 -111.25 60.90 -40.21
CA LEU A 307 -112.46 60.58 -39.44
C LEU A 307 -112.70 61.61 -38.33
N GLY A 308 -111.67 61.97 -37.56
CA GLY A 308 -111.78 63.00 -36.51
C GLY A 308 -112.12 64.39 -37.06
N GLU A 309 -111.58 64.78 -38.21
CA GLU A 309 -111.95 66.02 -38.92
C GLU A 309 -113.43 66.04 -39.32
N ALA A 310 -113.97 64.91 -39.79
CA ALA A 310 -115.38 64.78 -40.15
C ALA A 310 -116.31 64.81 -38.91
N GLU A 311 -115.94 64.13 -37.82
CA GLU A 311 -116.70 64.14 -36.56
C GLU A 311 -116.71 65.54 -35.91
N ALA A 312 -115.58 66.24 -35.91
CA ALA A 312 -115.49 67.61 -35.41
C ALA A 312 -116.43 68.58 -36.17
N PHE A 313 -116.45 68.49 -37.51
CA PHE A 313 -117.32 69.33 -38.35
C PHE A 313 -118.81 69.08 -38.09
N VAL A 314 -119.21 67.83 -37.84
CA VAL A 314 -120.60 67.48 -37.48
C VAL A 314 -120.98 68.07 -36.12
N ILE A 315 -120.08 68.00 -35.12
CA ILE A 315 -120.33 68.55 -33.78
C ILE A 315 -120.42 70.08 -33.81
N GLU A 316 -119.56 70.76 -34.57
CA GLU A 316 -119.59 72.22 -34.72
C GLU A 316 -120.91 72.71 -35.36
N ALA A 317 -121.38 72.03 -36.41
CA ALA A 317 -122.64 72.35 -37.06
C ALA A 317 -123.86 72.17 -36.13
N ILE A 318 -123.87 71.11 -35.30
CA ILE A 318 -124.91 70.89 -34.28
C ILE A 318 -124.86 72.01 -33.22
N GLY A 319 -123.66 72.37 -32.74
CA GLY A 319 -123.45 73.41 -31.74
C GLY A 319 -123.92 74.80 -32.18
N MET A 320 -123.67 75.18 -33.44
CA MET A 320 -124.18 76.44 -33.99
C MET A 320 -125.71 76.47 -34.07
N ALA A 321 -126.33 75.37 -34.52
CA ALA A 321 -127.79 75.28 -34.61
C ALA A 321 -128.48 75.37 -33.23
N GLU A 322 -127.91 74.78 -32.18
CA GLU A 322 -128.44 74.92 -30.82
C GLU A 322 -128.24 76.33 -30.25
N ALA A 323 -127.12 76.98 -30.56
CA ALA A 323 -126.84 78.36 -30.13
C ALA A 323 -127.81 79.37 -30.76
N GLU A 324 -128.10 79.25 -32.06
CA GLU A 324 -129.12 80.08 -32.73
C GLU A 324 -130.52 79.83 -32.16
N ARG A 325 -130.89 78.56 -31.95
CA ARG A 325 -132.18 78.20 -31.35
C ARG A 325 -132.34 78.77 -29.94
N MET A 326 -131.28 78.81 -29.13
CA MET A 326 -131.32 79.46 -27.81
C MET A 326 -131.41 80.99 -27.89
N LYS A 327 -130.72 81.65 -28.82
CA LYS A 327 -130.86 83.11 -29.03
C LYS A 327 -132.29 83.49 -29.41
N LEU A 328 -132.89 82.80 -30.37
CA LEU A 328 -134.29 83.04 -30.78
C LEU A 328 -135.28 82.83 -29.63
N LYS A 329 -135.03 81.83 -28.77
CA LYS A 329 -135.86 81.58 -27.57
C LYS A 329 -135.74 82.70 -26.54
N ALA A 330 -134.55 83.29 -26.38
CA ALA A 330 -134.33 84.44 -25.50
C ALA A 330 -134.97 85.74 -26.03
N GLU A 331 -134.86 86.03 -27.34
CA GLU A 331 -135.50 87.20 -27.96
C GLU A 331 -137.03 87.13 -27.92
N ALA A 332 -137.60 85.92 -28.07
CA ALA A 332 -139.04 85.72 -27.94
C ALA A 332 -139.53 86.06 -26.52
N LEU A 333 -138.81 85.63 -25.48
CA LEU A 333 -139.15 85.94 -24.09
C LEU A 333 -139.03 87.44 -23.78
N GLN A 334 -138.07 88.15 -24.41
CA GLN A 334 -137.83 89.57 -24.15
C GLN A 334 -138.97 90.49 -24.64
N LYS A 335 -139.81 90.04 -25.58
CA LYS A 335 -140.95 90.82 -26.12
C LYS A 335 -142.26 90.66 -25.35
N TYR A 336 -142.35 89.70 -24.43
CA TYR A 336 -143.50 89.55 -23.52
C TYR A 336 -143.27 90.35 -22.23
N GLY A 337 -143.40 91.67 -22.31
CA GLY A 337 -143.16 92.59 -21.18
C GLY A 337 -144.11 92.39 -20.00
N ASP A 338 -143.54 92.50 -18.79
CA ASP A 338 -144.07 92.53 -17.40
C ASP A 338 -145.24 91.63 -16.97
N ALA A 339 -146.28 91.43 -17.78
CA ALA A 339 -147.39 90.52 -17.48
C ALA A 339 -146.97 89.04 -17.51
N ALA A 340 -145.92 88.67 -18.26
CA ALA A 340 -145.49 87.28 -18.41
C ALA A 340 -144.68 86.74 -17.21
N GLN A 341 -144.08 87.61 -16.39
CA GLN A 341 -143.36 87.16 -15.18
C GLN A 341 -144.33 86.56 -14.15
N LEU A 342 -145.57 87.06 -14.06
CA LEU A 342 -146.58 86.49 -13.17
C LEU A 342 -147.05 85.09 -13.66
N ALA A 343 -147.13 84.89 -14.98
CA ALA A 343 -147.54 83.61 -15.57
C ALA A 343 -146.44 82.54 -15.42
N LEU A 344 -145.18 82.86 -15.71
CA LEU A 344 -144.06 81.93 -15.54
C LEU A 344 -143.83 81.52 -14.08
N VAL A 345 -144.12 82.40 -13.11
CA VAL A 345 -144.09 82.04 -11.68
C VAL A 345 -145.25 81.12 -11.31
N LEU A 346 -146.43 81.27 -11.92
CA LEU A 346 -147.54 80.32 -11.73
C LEU A 346 -147.24 78.94 -12.32
N ASP A 347 -146.65 78.86 -13.51
CA ASP A 347 -146.28 77.59 -14.17
C ASP A 347 -145.10 76.87 -13.48
N ALA A 348 -144.25 77.58 -12.73
CA ALA A 348 -143.14 76.99 -11.98
C ALA A 348 -143.52 76.46 -10.58
N LEU A 349 -144.65 76.90 -10.01
CA LEU A 349 -145.12 76.45 -8.69
C LEU A 349 -145.31 74.93 -8.57
N PRO A 350 -145.82 74.19 -9.58
CA PRO A 350 -145.93 72.72 -9.52
C PRO A 350 -144.58 72.00 -9.37
N GLU A 351 -143.52 72.46 -10.05
CA GLU A 351 -142.20 71.82 -9.95
C GLU A 351 -141.52 72.09 -8.61
N ILE A 352 -141.69 73.28 -8.04
CA ILE A 352 -141.21 73.61 -6.69
C ILE A 352 -141.99 72.79 -5.66
N ALA A 353 -143.31 72.67 -5.78
CA ALA A 353 -144.11 71.79 -4.93
C ALA A 353 -143.66 70.33 -5.02
N ALA A 354 -143.37 69.82 -6.23
CA ALA A 354 -142.86 68.46 -6.42
C ALA A 354 -141.49 68.23 -5.76
N LYS A 355 -140.56 69.20 -5.83
CA LYS A 355 -139.24 69.08 -5.19
C LYS A 355 -139.24 69.34 -3.68
N VAL A 356 -140.20 70.10 -3.15
CA VAL A 356 -140.40 70.26 -1.70
C VAL A 356 -141.14 69.06 -1.08
N ALA A 357 -141.98 68.35 -1.83
CA ALA A 357 -142.63 67.11 -1.40
C ALA A 357 -141.72 65.86 -1.47
N ALA A 358 -140.73 65.86 -2.38
CA ALA A 358 -139.84 64.71 -2.59
C ALA A 358 -139.14 64.15 -1.32
N PRO A 359 -138.69 64.96 -0.33
CA PRO A 359 -138.01 64.43 0.86
C PRO A 359 -138.93 63.66 1.82
N LEU A 360 -140.25 63.86 1.77
CA LEU A 360 -141.22 63.09 2.57
C LEU A 360 -141.61 61.76 1.91
N SER A 361 -141.43 61.61 0.59
CA SER A 361 -141.81 60.40 -0.15
C SER A 361 -140.76 59.26 -0.07
N LYS A 362 -139.61 59.47 0.56
CA LYS A 362 -138.51 58.49 0.65
C LYS A 362 -137.90 58.37 2.06
N VAL A 363 -138.70 58.60 3.10
CA VAL A 363 -138.35 58.26 4.49
C VAL A 363 -139.59 57.67 5.16
N ASP A 364 -139.75 56.35 5.08
CA ASP A 364 -140.85 55.61 5.73
C ASP A 364 -140.37 54.27 6.37
N GLU A 365 -139.08 54.18 6.72
CA GLU A 365 -138.67 53.30 7.82
C GLU A 365 -137.54 53.96 8.64
N ILE A 366 -137.85 54.20 9.91
CA ILE A 366 -136.99 54.86 10.90
C ILE A 366 -136.77 53.85 12.03
N VAL A 367 -135.52 53.51 12.31
CA VAL A 367 -135.15 52.79 13.54
C VAL A 367 -134.39 53.75 14.46
N ILE A 368 -135.16 54.41 15.33
CA ILE A 368 -134.64 55.08 16.54
C ILE A 368 -134.69 54.04 17.66
N LEU A 369 -133.60 53.91 18.42
CA LEU A 369 -133.41 53.36 19.78
C LEU A 369 -131.94 52.85 19.86
N SER A 370 -131.18 52.94 20.96
CA SER A 370 -131.22 53.80 22.14
C SER A 370 -129.95 53.54 22.97
N GLY A 371 -129.07 54.54 23.14
CA GLY A 371 -127.95 54.50 24.09
C GLY A 371 -126.77 53.57 23.74
N GLU A 372 -125.54 53.83 24.21
CA GLU A 372 -125.03 55.03 24.87
C GLU A 372 -123.48 54.99 24.85
N SER A 373 -122.82 56.13 24.52
CA SER A 373 -121.37 56.38 24.66
C SER A 373 -120.41 55.45 23.87
N SER A 374 -119.18 55.79 23.48
CA SER A 374 -118.40 57.00 23.16
C SER A 374 -117.00 56.45 22.79
N SER A 375 -116.17 56.94 21.88
CA SER A 375 -116.10 58.17 21.08
C SER A 375 -115.13 57.93 19.89
N THR A 376 -115.33 58.64 18.78
CA THR A 376 -114.34 59.13 17.80
C THR A 376 -112.87 58.66 17.87
N THR A 377 -112.25 58.31 16.72
CA THR A 377 -111.22 59.09 15.95
C THR A 377 -110.21 58.19 15.19
N SER A 378 -109.87 58.59 13.95
CA SER A 378 -108.63 58.37 13.17
C SER A 378 -108.03 56.97 12.91
N GLU A 379 -108.01 56.62 11.61
CA GLU A 379 -106.83 56.23 10.78
C GLU A 379 -105.74 55.27 11.31
N VAL A 380 -105.40 54.24 10.52
CA VAL A 380 -104.13 54.11 9.72
C VAL A 380 -103.94 52.66 9.20
N ASN A 381 -103.55 52.56 7.93
CA ASN A 381 -102.92 51.44 7.19
C ASN A 381 -102.63 50.08 7.87
N ARG A 382 -102.98 48.98 7.16
CA ARG A 382 -102.04 48.07 6.44
C ARG A 382 -102.62 46.65 6.33
N LEU A 383 -102.55 46.02 5.15
CA LEU A 383 -102.84 44.59 4.98
C LEU A 383 -101.66 43.82 4.33
N LEU A 384 -101.47 42.62 4.89
CA LEU A 384 -100.50 41.55 4.64
C LEU A 384 -101.15 40.49 3.70
N ALA A 385 -100.55 39.38 3.24
CA ALA A 385 -99.19 38.89 2.94
C ALA A 385 -99.35 37.43 2.41
N GLU A 386 -98.31 36.75 1.88
CA GLU A 386 -98.08 35.30 2.13
C GLU A 386 -96.69 34.77 1.70
N ILE A 387 -96.43 33.47 1.98
CA ILE A 387 -95.19 32.83 2.52
C ILE A 387 -95.20 31.31 2.11
N PRO A 388 -94.11 30.46 2.11
CA PRO A 388 -92.85 30.46 2.92
C PRO A 388 -91.51 30.05 2.21
N ALA A 389 -90.39 30.10 2.96
CA ALA A 389 -89.32 29.07 2.94
C ALA A 389 -88.55 29.03 4.29
N SER A 390 -88.39 27.84 4.89
CA SER A 390 -87.69 27.58 6.17
C SER A 390 -87.00 26.20 6.07
N VAL A 391 -85.68 25.96 6.07
CA VAL A 391 -84.51 26.38 6.89
C VAL A 391 -84.25 25.53 8.15
N ARG A 392 -83.08 24.87 8.11
CA ARG A 392 -82.27 24.23 9.17
C ARG A 392 -82.59 24.65 10.62
N ALA A 393 -82.83 23.67 11.50
CA ALA A 393 -82.69 23.84 12.96
C ALA A 393 -82.55 22.55 13.78
N ILE A 394 -82.92 21.38 13.24
CA ILE A 394 -83.12 20.15 14.02
C ILE A 394 -81.95 19.19 13.83
N THR A 395 -81.07 19.13 14.84
CA THR A 395 -80.13 18.04 15.19
C THR A 395 -79.21 17.50 14.08
N GLY A 396 -77.89 17.38 14.26
CA GLY A 396 -77.07 17.39 15.46
C GLY A 396 -75.77 16.66 15.09
N VAL A 397 -74.64 17.05 15.69
CA VAL A 397 -73.33 16.45 15.39
C VAL A 397 -73.29 15.01 15.90
N ASP A 398 -72.53 14.12 15.24
CA ASP A 398 -71.83 13.09 16.02
C ASP A 398 -70.45 12.71 15.47
N LEU A 399 -69.63 12.20 16.37
CA LEU A 399 -68.20 11.94 16.25
C LEU A 399 -67.92 10.46 15.90
N THR A 400 -66.62 10.12 15.86
CA THR A 400 -66.04 8.76 15.76
C THR A 400 -65.89 8.17 14.35
N LYS A 401 -64.67 8.29 13.80
CA LYS A 401 -63.69 7.20 13.84
C LYS A 401 -62.28 7.74 13.55
N VAL A 402 -61.29 7.04 14.10
CA VAL A 402 -59.84 7.28 13.95
C VAL A 402 -59.42 7.04 12.51
#